data_AF-A0A850X1I9-F1
#
_entry.id   AF-A0A850X1I9-F1
#
_cell.length_a   1.000
_cell.length_b   1.000
_cell.length_c   1.000
_cell.angle_alpha   90.00
_cell.angle_beta   90.00
_cell.angle_gamma   90.00
#
_symmetry.space_group_name_H-M   'P 1'
#
loop_
_entity.id
_entity.type
_entity.pdbx_description
1 polymer ?
#
loop_
_entity_poly.entity_id
_entity_poly.type
_entity_poly.pdbx_seq_one_letter_code
_entity_poly.pdbx_strand_id
1 'polypeptide(L)'
;IIPVFLVRRPANRVPFATLEELLLGDFVKYSVRDGRELNFLRRDSEAGQKCCSFQHWVYERTGGGLLVTDLQGVGMKLTDVGIATQAKGYKGFKGNCSVSFIEQFRALHQCNRYCQMLGLKPLPGAHPRPRKAAPAKGKNPPSVPSGKKTAPKKPREPRGLAPSQP
;
A
#
# COMPACT_ATOMS: atom_id res chain seq x y z
N ILE A 1 -0.61 16.05 8.37
CA ILE A 1 0.03 15.50 9.59
C ILE A 1 -0.36 16.44 10.71
N ILE A 2 -0.99 15.93 11.76
CA ILE A 2 -1.47 16.76 12.87
C ILE A 2 -0.30 17.20 13.75
N PRO A 3 -0.41 18.37 14.41
CA PRO A 3 0.61 18.82 15.35
C PRO A 3 0.62 17.97 16.62
N VAL A 4 1.82 17.79 17.19
CA VAL A 4 2.05 17.18 18.49
C VAL A 4 2.61 18.24 19.45
N PHE A 5 2.07 18.29 20.66
CA PHE A 5 2.45 19.24 21.70
C PHE A 5 3.20 18.53 22.82
N LEU A 6 4.36 19.06 23.22
CA LEU A 6 5.08 18.60 24.41
C LEU A 6 4.57 19.35 25.64
N VAL A 7 4.00 18.63 26.61
CA VAL A 7 3.48 19.20 27.86
C VAL A 7 4.35 18.79 29.03
N ARG A 8 4.75 19.77 29.83
CA ARG A 8 5.45 19.55 31.10
C ARG A 8 4.44 19.25 32.22
N ARG A 9 4.74 18.21 33.01
CA ARG A 9 3.91 17.70 34.11
C ARG A 9 4.69 17.73 35.43
N PRO A 10 4.80 18.90 36.08
CA PRO A 10 5.73 19.10 37.20
C PRO A 10 5.41 18.25 38.45
N ALA A 11 4.16 17.83 38.64
CA ALA A 11 3.73 17.02 39.77
C ALA A 11 3.73 15.50 39.49
N ASN A 12 4.17 15.07 38.30
CA ASN A 12 4.09 13.67 37.87
C ASN A 12 5.48 13.05 37.79
N ARG A 13 5.58 11.75 38.12
CA ARG A 13 6.82 10.96 37.99
C ARG A 13 7.38 10.95 36.56
N VAL A 14 6.51 11.05 35.57
CA VAL A 14 6.91 11.22 34.16
C VAL A 14 6.72 12.71 33.80
N PRO A 15 7.80 13.51 33.76
CA PRO A 15 7.72 14.98 33.76
C PRO A 15 7.28 15.57 32.42
N PHE A 16 7.19 14.76 31.37
CA PHE A 16 6.76 15.19 30.03
C PHE A 16 5.74 14.22 29.45
N ALA A 17 4.85 14.72 28.61
CA ALA A 17 3.94 13.95 27.77
C ALA A 17 3.77 14.63 26.42
N THR A 18 3.49 13.85 25.39
CA THR A 18 3.02 14.36 24.09
C THR A 18 1.49 14.33 24.07
N LEU A 19 0.89 15.38 23.54
CA LEU A 19 -0.54 15.48 23.28
C LEU A 19 -0.78 15.77 21.81
N GLU A 20 -1.83 15.17 21.26
CA GLU A 20 -2.28 15.40 19.89
C GLU A 20 -3.81 15.36 19.82
N GLU A 21 -4.37 15.84 18.71
CA GLU A 21 -5.81 15.81 18.47
C GLU A 21 -6.31 14.36 18.41
N LEU A 22 -7.37 14.03 19.16
CA LEU A 22 -8.05 12.74 19.02
C LEU A 22 -8.68 12.63 17.63
N LEU A 23 -8.24 11.66 16.85
CA LEU A 23 -8.80 11.39 15.53
C LEU A 23 -10.04 10.50 15.67
N LEU A 24 -11.22 11.06 15.40
CA LEU A 24 -12.50 10.33 15.42
C LEU A 24 -12.74 9.62 14.08
N GLY A 25 -12.93 8.30 14.11
CA GLY A 25 -13.27 7.46 12.97
C GLY A 25 -12.33 6.27 12.81
N ASP A 26 -12.38 5.63 11.65
CA ASP A 26 -11.57 4.42 11.39
C ASP A 26 -10.10 4.78 11.23
N PHE A 27 -9.30 4.33 12.19
CA PHE A 27 -7.85 4.48 12.13
C PHE A 27 -7.26 3.49 11.13
N VAL A 28 -6.60 4.03 10.11
CA VAL A 28 -6.04 3.27 8.99
C VAL A 28 -4.56 3.55 8.85
N LYS A 29 -3.79 2.47 8.65
CA LYS A 29 -2.38 2.53 8.25
C LYS A 29 -2.26 2.37 6.73
N TYR A 30 -1.71 3.39 6.08
CA TYR A 30 -1.60 3.52 4.62
C TYR A 30 -0.23 3.09 4.07
N SER A 31 0.85 3.19 4.85
CA SER A 31 2.19 2.73 4.44
C SER A 31 2.62 1.46 5.15
N VAL A 32 3.51 0.69 4.50
CA VAL A 32 4.03 -0.57 5.03
C VAL A 32 5.06 -0.31 6.13
N ARG A 33 5.02 -1.11 7.20
CA ARG A 33 6.00 -1.03 8.31
C ARG A 33 7.29 -1.80 8.05
N ASP A 34 7.29 -2.86 7.22
CA ASP A 34 8.46 -3.76 7.09
C ASP A 34 8.53 -4.54 5.76
N GLY A 35 7.98 -4.00 4.67
CA GLY A 35 7.99 -4.66 3.34
C GLY A 35 7.19 -5.97 3.21
N ARG A 36 6.60 -6.50 4.29
CA ARG A 36 5.96 -7.84 4.31
C ARG A 36 4.45 -7.86 4.12
N GLU A 37 3.73 -6.80 4.48
CA GLU A 37 2.30 -6.69 4.18
C GLU A 37 1.99 -5.31 3.62
N LEU A 38 1.94 -5.22 2.30
CA LEU A 38 1.21 -4.14 1.67
C LEU A 38 -0.27 -4.43 1.92
N ASN A 39 -0.97 -3.54 2.61
CA ASN A 39 -2.41 -3.69 2.79
C ASN A 39 -3.07 -3.42 1.43
N PHE A 40 -3.08 -4.44 0.55
CA PHE A 40 -3.39 -4.32 -0.87
C PHE A 40 -4.78 -3.72 -1.10
N LEU A 41 -5.72 -4.02 -0.20
CA LEU A 41 -7.09 -3.49 -0.22
C LEU A 41 -7.15 -1.97 0.02
N ARG A 42 -6.16 -1.39 0.70
CA ARG A 42 -6.20 0.01 1.15
C ARG A 42 -5.33 0.95 0.30
N ARG A 43 -4.47 0.40 -0.56
CA ARG A 43 -3.73 1.15 -1.59
C ARG A 43 -4.67 1.91 -2.53
N ASP A 44 -5.84 1.35 -2.82
CA ASP A 44 -6.77 1.91 -3.79
C ASP A 44 -7.70 2.98 -3.19
N SER A 45 -7.73 3.13 -1.86
CA SER A 45 -8.46 4.22 -1.22
C SER A 45 -7.88 5.58 -1.61
N GLU A 46 -8.73 6.61 -1.62
CA GLU A 46 -8.29 7.97 -1.96
C GLU A 46 -7.16 8.45 -1.05
N ALA A 47 -7.29 8.19 0.26
CA ALA A 47 -6.29 8.48 1.28
C ALA A 47 -4.98 7.74 1.04
N GLY A 48 -5.05 6.42 0.78
CA GLY A 48 -3.88 5.60 0.51
C GLY A 48 -3.11 6.05 -0.73
N GLN A 49 -3.82 6.38 -1.82
CA GLN A 49 -3.20 6.89 -3.03
C GLN A 49 -2.52 8.24 -2.79
N LYS A 50 -3.18 9.18 -2.09
CA LYS A 50 -2.58 10.48 -1.73
C LYS A 50 -1.37 10.33 -0.80
N CYS A 51 -1.44 9.44 0.18
CA CYS A 51 -0.32 9.10 1.06
C CYS A 51 0.89 8.58 0.27
N CYS A 52 0.66 7.60 -0.61
CA CYS A 52 1.69 7.03 -1.48
C CYS A 52 2.34 8.10 -2.38
N SER A 53 1.54 9.02 -2.94
CA SER A 53 2.03 10.15 -3.74
C SER A 53 2.76 11.20 -2.92
N PHE A 54 2.35 11.45 -1.68
CA PHE A 54 3.04 12.33 -0.77
C PHE A 54 4.44 11.79 -0.44
N GLN A 55 4.59 10.49 -0.17
CA GLN A 55 5.90 9.86 0.00
C GLN A 55 6.81 10.10 -1.22
N HIS A 56 6.27 9.92 -2.43
CA HIS A 56 7.01 10.16 -3.66
C HIS A 56 7.42 11.62 -3.84
N TRP A 57 6.49 12.54 -3.59
CA TRP A 57 6.76 13.97 -3.68
C TRP A 57 7.89 14.37 -2.71
N VAL A 58 7.85 13.94 -1.44
CA VAL A 58 8.92 14.24 -0.47
C VAL A 58 10.25 13.63 -0.93
N TYR A 59 10.24 12.38 -1.39
CA TYR A 59 11.44 11.72 -1.89
C TYR A 59 12.08 12.49 -3.05
N GLU A 60 11.30 12.90 -4.07
CA GLU A 60 11.80 13.66 -5.21
C GLU A 60 12.30 15.06 -4.79
N ARG A 61 11.54 15.78 -3.96
CA ARG A 61 11.91 17.13 -3.46
C ARG A 61 13.18 17.15 -2.62
N THR A 62 13.52 16.01 -2.01
CA THR A 62 14.73 15.87 -1.18
C THR A 62 15.88 15.20 -1.91
N GLY A 63 15.78 14.95 -3.23
CA GLY A 63 16.81 14.27 -4.01
C GLY A 63 17.07 12.84 -3.53
N GLY A 64 16.04 12.20 -2.98
CA GLY A 64 16.12 10.88 -2.37
C GLY A 64 16.80 10.83 -1.00
N GLY A 65 16.99 11.97 -0.35
CA GLY A 65 17.64 12.08 0.95
C GLY A 65 16.74 11.75 2.15
N LEU A 66 15.42 11.86 1.97
CA LEU A 66 14.42 11.70 3.03
C LEU A 66 13.14 11.05 2.50
N LEU A 67 12.54 10.20 3.31
CA LEU A 67 11.23 9.60 3.06
C LEU A 67 10.37 9.68 4.32
N VAL A 68 9.12 10.08 4.16
CA VAL A 68 8.11 9.95 5.22
C VAL A 68 7.53 8.53 5.16
N THR A 69 7.45 7.86 6.31
CA THR A 69 6.91 6.51 6.47
C THR A 69 5.89 6.46 7.61
N ASP A 70 5.38 5.28 7.92
CA ASP A 70 4.31 5.02 8.90
C ASP A 70 3.11 5.98 8.75
N LEU A 71 2.68 6.24 7.52
CA LEU A 71 1.51 7.08 7.23
C LEU A 71 0.26 6.39 7.75
N GLN A 72 -0.31 6.90 8.84
CA GLN A 72 -1.50 6.35 9.48
C GLN A 72 -2.36 7.47 10.09
N GLY A 73 -3.65 7.21 10.24
CA GLY A 73 -4.60 8.14 10.83
C GLY A 73 -6.02 7.92 10.33
N VAL A 74 -6.85 8.96 10.35
CA VAL A 74 -8.26 8.90 9.93
C VAL A 74 -8.50 9.83 8.75
N GLY A 75 -8.92 9.26 7.62
CA GLY A 75 -9.16 10.01 6.39
C GLY A 75 -7.89 10.72 5.89
N MET A 76 -7.92 12.06 5.83
CA MET A 76 -6.76 12.88 5.42
C MET A 76 -5.90 13.37 6.61
N LYS A 77 -6.33 13.11 7.85
CA LYS A 77 -5.55 13.47 9.04
C LYS A 77 -4.59 12.32 9.37
N LEU A 78 -3.30 12.63 9.36
CA LEU A 78 -2.23 11.67 9.63
C LEU A 78 -1.53 12.01 10.94
N THR A 79 -1.09 11.01 11.69
CA THR A 79 -0.31 11.12 12.92
C THR A 79 0.82 10.08 12.96
N ASP A 80 1.71 10.15 13.95
CA ASP A 80 2.75 9.15 14.23
C ASP A 80 3.62 8.77 13.03
N VAL A 81 3.94 9.75 12.17
CA VAL A 81 4.76 9.50 10.99
C VAL A 81 6.20 9.16 11.37
N GLY A 82 6.77 8.20 10.68
CA GLY A 82 8.20 7.91 10.72
C GLY A 82 8.95 8.71 9.66
N ILE A 83 10.23 8.96 9.87
CA ILE A 83 11.11 9.56 8.87
C ILE A 83 12.32 8.65 8.68
N ALA A 84 12.55 8.23 7.45
CA ALA A 84 13.80 7.59 7.04
C ALA A 84 14.66 8.62 6.32
N THR A 85 15.97 8.61 6.61
CA THR A 85 16.96 9.41 5.89
C THR A 85 18.05 8.48 5.36
N GLN A 86 18.89 8.97 4.44
CA GLN A 86 20.13 8.27 4.11
C GLN A 86 21.03 8.12 5.35
N ALA A 87 22.01 7.21 5.31
CA ALA A 87 22.90 6.94 6.45
C ALA A 87 23.61 8.19 7.00
N LYS A 88 23.99 9.12 6.10
CA LYS A 88 24.59 10.41 6.44
C LYS A 88 23.59 11.46 6.97
N GLY A 89 22.29 11.14 7.03
CA GLY A 89 21.21 12.08 7.29
C GLY A 89 20.83 12.92 6.07
N TYR A 90 19.91 13.87 6.28
CA TYR A 90 19.49 14.87 5.31
C TYR A 90 19.58 16.27 5.94
N LYS A 91 20.48 17.13 5.43
CA LYS A 91 20.70 18.49 5.97
C LYS A 91 20.91 18.52 7.50
N GLY A 92 21.71 17.59 8.02
CA GLY A 92 21.98 17.47 9.46
C GLY A 92 20.89 16.75 10.27
N PHE A 93 19.72 16.48 9.68
CA PHE A 93 18.66 15.71 10.32
C PHE A 93 18.85 14.20 10.10
N LYS A 94 18.68 13.39 11.15
CA LYS A 94 18.64 11.93 11.07
C LYS A 94 17.24 11.43 11.41
N GLY A 95 16.67 10.65 10.50
CA GLY A 95 15.38 10.01 10.70
C GLY A 95 15.41 8.96 11.80
N ASN A 96 14.23 8.66 12.36
CA ASN A 96 14.03 7.61 13.36
C ASN A 96 13.79 6.23 12.74
N CYS A 97 13.64 6.15 11.41
CA CYS A 97 13.43 4.89 10.69
C CYS A 97 14.68 4.47 9.91
N SER A 98 14.79 3.16 9.67
CA SER A 98 15.88 2.54 8.91
C SER A 98 15.98 3.09 7.47
N VAL A 99 17.21 3.19 6.96
CA VAL A 99 17.52 3.53 5.56
C VAL A 99 16.82 2.57 4.58
N SER A 100 16.59 1.31 4.98
CA SER A 100 15.94 0.29 4.16
C SER A 100 14.55 0.68 3.66
N PHE A 101 13.83 1.55 4.38
CA PHE A 101 12.54 2.08 3.91
C PHE A 101 12.68 2.88 2.62
N ILE A 102 13.78 3.63 2.46
CA ILE A 102 14.05 4.41 1.26
C ILE A 102 14.31 3.46 0.08
N GLU A 103 15.09 2.42 0.30
CA GLU A 103 15.42 1.41 -0.71
C GLU A 103 14.18 0.64 -1.16
N GLN A 104 13.37 0.19 -0.20
CA GLN A 104 12.10 -0.50 -0.46
C GLN A 104 11.12 0.42 -1.20
N PHE A 105 11.00 1.67 -0.79
CA PHE A 105 10.14 2.64 -1.47
C PHE A 105 10.55 2.82 -2.93
N ARG A 106 11.85 2.99 -3.20
CA ARG A 106 12.36 3.10 -4.58
C ARG A 106 12.06 1.85 -5.42
N ALA A 107 12.17 0.66 -4.83
CA ALA A 107 11.94 -0.60 -5.54
C ALA A 107 10.46 -0.90 -5.76
N LEU A 108 9.58 -0.55 -4.82
CA LEU A 108 8.19 -1.01 -4.79
C LEU A 108 7.18 0.07 -5.20
N HIS A 109 7.55 1.36 -5.15
CA HIS A 109 6.62 2.44 -5.46
C HIS A 109 6.16 2.35 -6.92
N GLN A 110 4.85 2.36 -7.09
CA GLN A 110 4.20 2.43 -8.39
C GLN A 110 3.36 3.71 -8.42
N CYS A 111 3.71 4.61 -9.34
CA CYS A 111 2.99 5.86 -9.51
C CYS A 111 1.49 5.62 -9.71
N ASN A 112 0.69 6.52 -9.16
CA ASN A 112 -0.76 6.54 -9.32
C ASN A 112 -1.20 7.88 -9.94
N ARG A 113 -2.51 8.10 -10.09
CA ARG A 113 -3.07 9.32 -10.70
C ARG A 113 -2.58 10.62 -10.05
N TYR A 114 -2.39 10.64 -8.73
CA TYR A 114 -1.91 11.84 -8.03
C TYR A 114 -0.42 12.08 -8.25
N CYS A 115 0.40 11.03 -8.40
CA CYS A 115 1.80 11.21 -8.81
C CYS A 115 1.87 11.89 -10.19
N GLN A 116 0.99 11.50 -11.11
CA GLN A 116 0.89 12.10 -12.45
C GLN A 116 0.39 13.55 -12.39
N MET A 117 -0.65 13.83 -11.60
CA MET A 117 -1.14 15.20 -11.39
C MET A 117 -0.08 16.12 -10.79
N LEU A 118 0.81 15.59 -9.95
CA LEU A 118 1.94 16.33 -9.36
C LEU A 118 3.15 16.43 -10.30
N GLY A 119 3.11 15.81 -11.49
CA GLY A 119 4.20 15.82 -12.45
C GLY A 119 5.45 15.04 -12.01
N LEU A 120 5.31 14.07 -11.09
CA LEU A 120 6.44 13.32 -10.53
C LEU A 120 6.98 12.32 -11.53
N LYS A 121 8.31 12.15 -11.56
CA LYS A 121 8.97 11.22 -12.48
C LYS A 121 8.88 9.79 -11.93
N PRO A 122 8.48 8.78 -12.72
CA PRO A 122 8.48 7.39 -12.28
C PRO A 122 9.86 6.95 -11.78
N LEU A 123 9.90 6.20 -10.68
CA LEU A 123 11.16 5.75 -10.08
C LEU A 123 11.76 4.56 -10.86
N PRO A 124 13.09 4.57 -11.11
CA PRO A 124 13.79 3.46 -11.74
C PRO A 124 13.90 2.30 -10.74
N GLY A 125 13.05 1.29 -10.89
CA GLY A 125 12.95 0.12 -10.02
C GLY A 125 11.55 -0.50 -9.96
N ALA A 126 10.51 0.27 -10.33
CA ALA A 126 9.16 -0.26 -10.43
C ALA A 126 9.05 -1.23 -11.61
N HIS A 127 9.08 -2.54 -11.35
CA HIS A 127 8.72 -3.52 -12.37
C HIS A 127 7.31 -3.18 -12.90
N PRO A 128 7.14 -2.92 -14.21
CA PRO A 128 5.82 -2.69 -14.77
C PRO A 128 4.99 -3.94 -14.51
N ARG A 129 3.82 -3.79 -13.87
CA ARG A 129 2.83 -4.88 -13.91
C ARG A 129 2.48 -5.09 -15.38
N PRO A 130 2.53 -6.33 -15.91
CA PRO A 130 2.03 -6.59 -17.25
C PRO A 130 0.58 -6.13 -17.29
N ARG A 131 0.25 -5.20 -18.20
CA ARG A 131 -1.13 -4.86 -18.51
C ARG A 131 -1.79 -6.17 -18.95
N LYS A 132 -2.80 -6.65 -18.20
CA LYS A 132 -3.69 -7.68 -18.74
C LYS A 132 -4.26 -7.12 -20.04
N ALA A 133 -3.90 -7.74 -21.16
CA ALA A 133 -4.44 -7.36 -22.46
C ALA A 133 -5.97 -7.43 -22.37
N ALA A 134 -6.65 -6.37 -22.82
CA ALA A 134 -8.09 -6.40 -22.99
C ALA A 134 -8.44 -7.55 -23.97
N PRO A 135 -9.55 -8.29 -23.75
CA PRO A 135 -9.93 -9.35 -24.68
C PRO A 135 -10.30 -8.71 -26.03
N ALA A 136 -9.52 -9.03 -27.05
CA ALA A 136 -9.82 -8.66 -28.42
C ALA A 136 -11.09 -9.42 -28.87
N LYS A 137 -12.09 -8.67 -29.35
CA LYS A 137 -13.29 -9.20 -29.99
C LYS A 137 -12.92 -9.96 -31.28
N GLY A 138 -13.38 -11.20 -31.35
CA GLY A 138 -13.93 -11.84 -32.55
C GLY A 138 -12.96 -12.45 -33.54
N LYS A 139 -13.12 -13.77 -33.78
CA LYS A 139 -13.35 -14.39 -35.10
C LYS A 139 -13.63 -15.90 -34.94
N ASN A 140 -14.76 -16.33 -35.50
CA ASN A 140 -15.28 -17.70 -35.52
C ASN A 140 -14.32 -18.70 -36.18
N PRO A 141 -14.28 -19.97 -35.75
CA PRO A 141 -13.70 -21.05 -36.54
C PRO A 141 -14.74 -21.66 -37.50
N PRO A 142 -14.34 -22.09 -38.72
CA PRO A 142 -15.22 -22.82 -39.63
C PRO A 142 -15.29 -24.34 -39.33
N SER A 143 -16.51 -24.87 -39.45
CA SER A 143 -16.93 -26.29 -39.56
C SER A 143 -16.46 -26.91 -40.90
N VAL A 144 -16.26 -28.22 -41.14
CA VAL A 144 -17.04 -29.49 -40.93
C VAL A 144 -16.15 -30.68 -41.46
N PRO A 145 -16.56 -31.98 -41.60
CA PRO A 145 -17.50 -32.86 -40.87
C PRO A 145 -17.01 -34.34 -40.63
N SER A 146 -17.86 -35.12 -39.92
CA SER A 146 -18.05 -36.60 -39.95
C SER A 146 -16.93 -37.51 -39.38
N GLY A 147 -17.14 -38.49 -38.50
CA GLY A 147 -18.32 -39.09 -37.88
C GLY A 147 -17.96 -40.53 -37.47
N LYS A 148 -18.30 -40.98 -36.25
CA LYS A 148 -18.71 -42.37 -35.95
C LYS A 148 -19.18 -42.49 -34.50
N LYS A 149 -20.23 -43.28 -34.36
CA LYS A 149 -21.15 -43.45 -33.22
C LYS A 149 -20.59 -44.38 -32.14
N THR A 150 -20.96 -44.13 -30.89
CA THR A 150 -21.49 -45.15 -29.95
C THR A 150 -22.23 -44.48 -28.77
N ALA A 151 -23.41 -44.99 -28.45
CA ALA A 151 -24.28 -44.57 -27.34
C ALA A 151 -24.25 -45.62 -26.20
N PRO A 152 -25.14 -45.59 -25.19
CA PRO A 152 -25.14 -44.70 -24.02
C PRO A 152 -25.20 -45.52 -22.69
N LYS A 153 -24.80 -44.95 -21.53
CA LYS A 153 -25.30 -45.41 -20.20
C LYS A 153 -25.37 -44.26 -19.17
N LYS A 154 -26.57 -43.98 -18.66
CA LYS A 154 -26.90 -43.33 -17.36
C LYS A 154 -27.40 -44.45 -16.41
N PRO A 155 -27.70 -44.20 -15.12
CA PRO A 155 -27.01 -43.40 -14.09
C PRO A 155 -26.83 -44.22 -12.79
N ARG A 156 -25.99 -43.77 -11.83
CA ARG A 156 -26.13 -44.21 -10.42
C ARG A 156 -25.42 -43.24 -9.45
N GLU A 157 -26.20 -42.55 -8.62
CA GLU A 157 -25.76 -42.08 -7.30
C GLU A 157 -25.69 -43.26 -6.32
N PRO A 158 -24.93 -43.18 -5.22
CA PRO A 158 -25.54 -42.74 -3.95
C PRO A 158 -24.62 -41.98 -2.97
N ARG A 159 -25.27 -41.17 -2.10
CA ARG A 159 -25.05 -40.93 -0.65
C ARG A 159 -23.60 -40.61 -0.21
N GLY A 160 -23.28 -39.49 0.44
CA GLY A 160 -23.98 -38.74 1.48
C GLY A 160 -23.14 -38.81 2.76
N LEU A 161 -22.60 -37.70 3.25
CA LEU A 161 -22.03 -37.58 4.60
C LEU A 161 -22.30 -36.17 5.15
N ALA A 162 -22.96 -36.14 6.30
CA ALA A 162 -23.29 -34.96 7.10
C ALA A 162 -22.12 -34.61 8.06
N PRO A 163 -22.12 -33.42 8.70
CA PRO A 163 -21.00 -32.89 9.47
C PRO A 163 -21.07 -33.31 10.95
N SER A 164 -19.92 -33.28 11.64
CA SER A 164 -19.86 -33.39 13.10
C SER A 164 -18.93 -32.32 13.68
N GLN A 165 -19.55 -31.40 14.41
CA GLN A 165 -19.01 -30.67 15.56
C GLN A 165 -19.36 -31.46 16.84
N PRO A 166 -18.87 -31.14 18.06
CA PRO A 166 -18.61 -29.81 18.65
C PRO A 166 -17.14 -29.40 18.72
#